data_AF-A0A6G1R791-F1
#
_entry.id   AF-A0A6G1R791-F1
#
_cell.length_a   1.000
_cell.length_b   1.000
_cell.length_c   1.000
_cell.angle_alpha   90.00
_cell.angle_beta   90.00
_cell.angle_gamma   90.00
#
_symmetry.space_group_name_H-M   'P 1'
#
loop_
_entity.id
_entity.type
_entity.pdbx_description
1 polymer ?
#
loop_
_entity_poly.entity_id
_entity_poly.type
_entity_poly.pdbx_seq_one_letter_code
_entity_poly.pdbx_strand_id
1 'polypeptide(L)'
;ANYKVTLDLQNSNEKFGCFLRSALDVLSQILELATLQDIGKCVEEILGYLKSCFNREPTMATVCVQQLLKTLFGTNLASQYDGLSSNPNKAQGKAQRLGSSSLRPGLYHYCFMAPYTHFTQALADASLRNMVQAEQEHDASGWFDVLQKVSTQLKTSITSAAKHRADKNAIHSHIRLFEPLVIKALKQYTTTTSVQLQRQVLDLLAQLVQLRVNYCLLDSDQVFIGFVLKQFEYIEVGQFRESEAIIPNIFFFLVLLSYERYHSKQIIGIPKIIQLCDGIMASGRKAVTHAIPALQPIVHDLFVLRGTNKADAGKELETQKE
;
A
#
# COMPACT_ATOMS: atom_id res chain seq x y z
N ALA A 1 -17.68 -20.31 -23.97
CA ALA A 1 -17.83 -21.76 -24.19
C ALA A 1 -16.46 -22.44 -24.28
N ASN A 2 -15.58 -22.02 -25.19
CA ASN A 2 -14.28 -22.65 -25.45
C ASN A 2 -13.36 -22.78 -24.21
N TYR A 3 -13.20 -21.73 -23.41
CA TYR A 3 -12.38 -21.80 -22.18
C TYR A 3 -12.81 -22.91 -21.21
N LYS A 4 -14.12 -23.15 -21.06
CA LYS A 4 -14.64 -24.14 -20.10
C LYS A 4 -14.36 -25.58 -20.50
N VAL A 5 -14.03 -25.82 -21.77
CA VAL A 5 -13.77 -27.15 -22.33
C VAL A 5 -12.29 -27.37 -22.65
N THR A 6 -11.41 -26.43 -22.25
CA THR A 6 -9.96 -26.50 -22.48
C THR A 6 -9.22 -26.34 -21.15
N LEU A 7 -8.21 -27.18 -20.90
CA LEU A 7 -7.38 -27.14 -19.68
C LEU A 7 -6.01 -26.54 -20.02
N ASP A 8 -6.00 -25.26 -20.38
CA ASP A 8 -4.79 -24.47 -20.60
C ASP A 8 -4.74 -23.31 -19.63
N LEU A 9 -4.15 -23.57 -18.45
CA LEU A 9 -4.13 -22.64 -17.31
C LEU A 9 -3.03 -21.56 -17.42
N GLN A 10 -2.05 -21.75 -18.30
CA GLN A 10 -0.92 -20.83 -18.47
C GLN A 10 -1.10 -19.88 -19.66
N ASN A 11 -2.21 -19.99 -20.38
CA ASN A 11 -2.52 -19.14 -21.53
C ASN A 11 -2.80 -17.70 -21.11
N SER A 12 -1.77 -16.87 -21.18
CA SER A 12 -1.86 -15.43 -20.93
C SER A 12 -2.65 -14.67 -22.00
N ASN A 13 -2.92 -15.27 -23.16
CA ASN A 13 -3.62 -14.67 -24.29
C ASN A 13 -5.10 -15.11 -24.39
N GLU A 14 -5.64 -15.71 -23.33
CA GLU A 14 -7.05 -16.09 -23.28
C GLU A 14 -7.95 -14.84 -23.33
N LYS A 15 -8.70 -14.71 -24.43
CA LYS A 15 -9.41 -13.46 -24.78
C LYS A 15 -10.42 -13.02 -23.72
N PHE A 16 -11.19 -13.93 -23.13
CA PHE A 16 -12.25 -13.55 -22.18
C PHE A 16 -11.67 -13.06 -20.85
N GLY A 17 -10.68 -13.78 -20.31
CA GLY A 17 -9.96 -13.40 -19.10
C GLY A 17 -9.22 -12.08 -19.27
N CYS A 18 -8.53 -11.88 -20.41
CA CYS A 18 -7.90 -10.59 -20.71
C CYS A 18 -8.92 -9.45 -20.82
N PHE A 19 -10.04 -9.66 -21.52
CA PHE A 19 -11.10 -8.65 -21.62
C PHE A 19 -11.67 -8.29 -20.24
N LEU A 20 -12.00 -9.30 -19.42
CA LEU A 20 -12.52 -9.10 -18.07
C LEU A 20 -11.50 -8.36 -17.19
N ARG A 21 -10.22 -8.76 -17.25
CA ARG A 21 -9.13 -8.12 -16.52
C ARG A 21 -9.02 -6.65 -16.87
N SER A 22 -8.99 -6.32 -18.16
CA SER A 22 -8.92 -4.93 -18.64
C SER A 22 -10.15 -4.12 -18.25
N ALA A 23 -11.35 -4.70 -18.31
CA ALA A 23 -12.57 -4.01 -17.88
C ALA A 23 -12.55 -3.67 -16.38
N LEU A 24 -12.12 -4.62 -15.53
CA LEU A 24 -11.99 -4.41 -14.09
C LEU A 24 -10.87 -3.41 -13.75
N ASP A 25 -9.77 -3.42 -14.51
CA ASP A 25 -8.68 -2.45 -14.36
C ASP A 25 -9.15 -1.03 -14.65
N VAL A 26 -9.81 -0.82 -15.80
CA VAL A 26 -10.38 0.48 -16.15
C VAL A 26 -11.43 0.93 -15.13
N LEU A 27 -12.31 0.02 -14.67
CA LEU A 27 -13.28 0.36 -13.61
C LEU A 27 -12.58 0.83 -12.34
N SER A 28 -11.49 0.16 -11.94
CA SER A 28 -10.69 0.56 -10.77
C SER A 28 -10.09 1.95 -10.98
N GLN A 29 -9.52 2.24 -12.15
CA GLN A 29 -8.97 3.56 -12.43
C GLN A 29 -10.03 4.67 -12.41
N ILE A 30 -11.23 4.42 -12.94
CA ILE A 30 -12.34 5.40 -12.92
C ILE A 30 -12.85 5.65 -11.48
N LEU A 31 -12.84 4.62 -10.62
CA LEU A 31 -13.23 4.77 -9.21
C LEU A 31 -12.27 5.68 -8.42
N GLU A 32 -11.03 5.95 -8.88
CA GLU A 32 -10.18 6.99 -8.25
C GLU A 32 -10.78 8.40 -8.40
N LEU A 33 -11.59 8.63 -9.44
CA LEU A 33 -12.20 9.93 -9.76
C LEU A 33 -13.65 10.06 -9.30
N ALA A 34 -14.28 8.94 -8.92
CA ALA A 34 -15.67 8.92 -8.49
C ALA A 34 -15.83 9.44 -7.05
N THR A 35 -17.01 9.95 -6.72
CA THR A 35 -17.36 10.32 -5.34
C THR A 35 -18.40 9.36 -4.76
N LEU A 36 -18.59 9.40 -3.44
CA LEU A 36 -19.64 8.63 -2.77
C LEU A 36 -21.04 8.92 -3.35
N GLN A 37 -21.29 10.15 -3.83
CA GLN A 37 -22.57 10.53 -4.44
C GLN A 37 -22.81 9.81 -5.76
N ASP A 38 -21.75 9.59 -6.55
CA ASP A 38 -21.84 8.93 -7.85
C ASP A 38 -22.06 7.43 -7.69
N ILE A 39 -21.31 6.79 -6.78
CA ILE A 39 -21.28 5.33 -6.68
C ILE A 39 -22.25 4.76 -5.66
N GLY A 40 -22.74 5.57 -4.70
CA GLY A 40 -23.48 5.06 -3.54
C GLY A 40 -24.69 4.20 -3.90
N LYS A 41 -25.39 4.54 -4.98
CA LYS A 41 -26.56 3.78 -5.46
C LYS A 41 -26.19 2.51 -6.25
N CYS A 42 -24.97 2.41 -6.73
CA CYS A 42 -24.50 1.32 -7.59
C CYS A 42 -23.56 0.34 -6.86
N VAL A 43 -23.17 0.62 -5.61
CA VAL A 43 -22.24 -0.21 -4.83
C VAL A 43 -22.70 -1.66 -4.72
N GLU A 44 -23.97 -1.89 -4.39
CA GLU A 44 -24.53 -3.25 -4.27
C GLU A 44 -24.45 -4.02 -5.60
N GLU A 45 -24.77 -3.34 -6.70
CA GLU A 45 -24.73 -3.92 -8.04
C GLU A 45 -23.29 -4.26 -8.45
N ILE A 46 -22.36 -3.32 -8.28
CA ILE A 46 -20.93 -3.51 -8.56
C ILE A 46 -20.39 -4.70 -7.75
N LEU A 47 -20.69 -4.77 -6.45
CA LEU A 47 -20.27 -5.89 -5.61
C LEU A 47 -20.89 -7.22 -6.05
N GLY A 48 -22.15 -7.22 -6.51
CA GLY A 48 -22.80 -8.39 -7.12
C GLY A 48 -22.04 -8.91 -8.34
N TYR A 49 -21.60 -8.01 -9.24
CA TYR A 49 -20.79 -8.36 -10.39
C TYR A 49 -19.40 -8.87 -9.98
N LEU A 50 -18.73 -8.18 -9.05
CA LEU A 50 -17.40 -8.58 -8.57
C LEU A 50 -17.42 -9.97 -7.92
N LYS A 51 -18.47 -10.31 -7.16
CA LYS A 51 -18.66 -11.65 -6.58
C LYS A 51 -18.64 -12.75 -7.63
N SER A 52 -19.28 -12.50 -8.77
CA SER A 52 -19.35 -13.42 -9.91
C SER A 52 -18.02 -13.46 -10.68
N CYS A 53 -17.40 -12.30 -10.92
CA CYS A 53 -16.13 -12.17 -11.63
C CYS A 53 -14.94 -12.75 -10.87
N PHE A 54 -14.99 -12.75 -9.53
CA PHE A 54 -13.93 -13.26 -8.66
C PHE A 54 -13.52 -14.71 -8.98
N ASN A 55 -14.45 -15.55 -9.43
CA ASN A 55 -14.12 -16.94 -9.79
C ASN A 55 -13.20 -17.03 -11.03
N ARG A 56 -13.23 -16.02 -11.90
CA ARG A 56 -12.45 -16.00 -13.15
C ARG A 56 -11.17 -15.19 -13.00
N GLU A 57 -11.29 -13.96 -12.49
CA GLU A 57 -10.18 -13.01 -12.32
C GLU A 57 -10.17 -12.49 -10.87
N PRO A 58 -9.75 -13.32 -9.90
CA PRO A 58 -9.79 -12.95 -8.48
C PRO A 58 -8.91 -11.75 -8.16
N THR A 59 -7.74 -11.62 -8.79
CA THR A 59 -6.79 -10.53 -8.52
C THR A 59 -7.41 -9.17 -8.85
N MET A 60 -7.90 -8.96 -10.06
CA MET A 60 -8.51 -7.68 -10.44
C MET A 60 -9.86 -7.43 -9.76
N ALA A 61 -10.62 -8.49 -9.43
CA ALA A 61 -11.81 -8.34 -8.62
C ALA A 61 -11.45 -7.78 -7.23
N THR A 62 -10.38 -8.26 -6.59
CA THR A 62 -9.88 -7.73 -5.31
C THR A 62 -9.36 -6.30 -5.45
N VAL A 63 -8.65 -5.95 -6.54
CA VAL A 63 -8.25 -4.55 -6.82
C VAL A 63 -9.47 -3.64 -6.89
N CYS A 64 -10.49 -4.04 -7.64
CA CYS A 64 -11.71 -3.25 -7.79
C CYS A 64 -12.46 -3.10 -6.46
N VAL A 65 -12.46 -4.14 -5.61
CA VAL A 65 -13.00 -4.08 -4.24
C VAL A 65 -12.26 -3.05 -3.39
N GLN A 66 -10.93 -3.06 -3.39
CA GLN A 66 -10.12 -2.07 -2.66
C GLN A 66 -10.45 -0.65 -3.11
N GLN A 67 -10.59 -0.46 -4.42
CA GLN A 67 -10.84 0.85 -4.98
C GLN A 67 -12.24 1.37 -4.69
N LEU A 68 -13.23 0.46 -4.65
CA LEU A 68 -14.57 0.79 -4.18
C LEU A 68 -14.56 1.17 -2.70
N LEU A 69 -13.79 0.48 -1.85
CA LEU A 69 -13.57 0.87 -0.46
C LEU A 69 -12.93 2.27 -0.36
N LYS A 70 -11.90 2.57 -1.16
CA LYS A 70 -11.30 3.92 -1.15
C LYS A 70 -12.33 4.99 -1.48
N THR A 71 -13.18 4.74 -2.48
CA THR A 71 -14.22 5.68 -2.89
C THR A 71 -15.27 5.89 -1.80
N LEU A 72 -15.72 4.81 -1.16
CA LEU A 72 -16.72 4.87 -0.09
C LEU A 72 -16.21 5.58 1.17
N PHE A 73 -14.96 5.37 1.52
CA PHE A 73 -14.34 5.97 2.71
C PHE A 73 -13.70 7.34 2.42
N GLY A 74 -13.79 7.84 1.19
CA GLY A 74 -13.24 9.13 0.81
C GLY A 74 -11.70 9.17 0.84
N THR A 75 -11.04 8.02 0.63
CA THR A 75 -9.59 7.91 0.56
C THR A 75 -9.05 7.73 -0.86
N ASN A 76 -9.92 7.84 -1.87
CA ASN A 76 -9.54 7.90 -3.27
C ASN A 76 -9.09 9.31 -3.68
N LEU A 77 -8.50 9.42 -4.88
CA LEU A 77 -7.89 10.65 -5.37
C LEU A 77 -8.84 11.85 -5.37
N ALA A 78 -10.06 11.70 -5.90
CA ALA A 78 -11.03 12.80 -5.96
C ALA A 78 -11.42 13.31 -4.57
N SER A 79 -11.53 12.43 -3.57
CA SER A 79 -11.92 12.81 -2.21
C SER A 79 -10.76 13.43 -1.41
N GLN A 80 -9.52 13.03 -1.71
CA GLN A 80 -8.31 13.60 -1.10
C GLN A 80 -7.81 14.85 -1.82
N TYR A 81 -8.46 15.24 -2.92
CA TYR A 81 -8.16 16.46 -3.64
C TYR A 81 -8.64 17.68 -2.84
N ASP A 82 -7.97 17.96 -1.72
CA ASP A 82 -7.99 19.30 -1.14
C ASP A 82 -7.27 20.20 -2.14
N GLY A 83 -8.04 21.10 -2.77
CA GLY A 83 -7.57 21.94 -3.85
C GLY A 83 -6.20 22.54 -3.53
N LEU A 84 -5.32 22.58 -4.54
CA LEU A 84 -4.00 23.22 -4.54
C LEU A 84 -4.06 24.76 -4.34
N SER A 85 -4.84 25.20 -3.37
CA SER A 85 -4.95 26.53 -2.80
C SER A 85 -4.51 26.37 -1.35
N SER A 86 -3.23 26.42 -1.01
CA SER A 86 -2.52 27.70 -0.91
C SER A 86 -1.06 27.43 -0.51
N ASN A 87 -0.18 27.30 -1.50
CA ASN A 87 1.18 27.81 -1.38
C ASN A 87 1.83 27.85 -2.77
N PRO A 88 1.86 29.02 -3.44
CA PRO A 88 2.81 29.25 -4.53
C PRO A 88 4.27 29.21 -4.03
N ASN A 89 4.48 29.20 -2.71
CA ASN A 89 5.78 29.33 -2.08
C ASN A 89 6.39 27.96 -1.78
N LYS A 90 7.01 27.37 -2.81
CA LYS A 90 8.24 26.53 -2.72
C LYS A 90 8.73 26.02 -4.10
N ALA A 91 8.20 26.54 -5.21
CA ALA A 91 8.75 26.34 -6.56
C ALA A 91 9.30 27.63 -7.21
N GLN A 92 9.41 28.73 -6.47
CA GLN A 92 10.27 29.87 -6.85
C GLN A 92 11.61 29.73 -6.11
N GLY A 93 12.40 28.75 -6.52
CA GLY A 93 13.68 28.50 -5.89
C GLY A 93 14.48 27.46 -6.63
N LYS A 94 14.68 27.65 -7.94
CA LYS A 94 15.81 27.06 -8.69
C LYS A 94 15.84 27.70 -10.09
N ALA A 95 16.96 28.36 -10.37
CA ALA A 95 17.30 29.19 -11.53
C ALA A 95 16.68 30.59 -11.57
N GLN A 96 17.38 31.58 -10.99
CA GLN A 96 17.56 32.83 -11.71
C GLN A 96 18.04 32.43 -13.12
N ARG A 97 17.16 32.55 -14.11
CA ARG A 97 17.54 32.48 -15.52
C ARG A 97 18.43 33.69 -15.79
N LEU A 98 19.73 33.55 -15.53
CA LEU A 98 20.75 34.41 -16.13
C LEU A 98 20.79 34.04 -17.61
N GLY A 99 19.87 34.63 -18.37
CA GLY A 99 19.63 34.30 -19.77
C GLY A 99 18.31 34.87 -20.25
N SER A 100 18.28 36.20 -20.42
CA SER A 100 17.20 36.94 -21.08
C SER A 100 17.20 36.68 -22.59
N SER A 101 16.95 35.44 -23.02
CA SER A 101 16.74 35.14 -24.44
C SER A 101 15.66 34.08 -24.62
N SER A 102 14.66 34.39 -25.42
CA SER A 102 13.57 33.52 -25.89
C SER A 102 14.03 32.35 -26.80
N LEU A 103 15.33 32.03 -26.80
CA LEU A 103 15.92 30.99 -27.63
C LEU A 103 15.86 29.64 -26.91
N ARG A 104 15.44 28.60 -27.65
CA ARG A 104 15.48 27.22 -27.16
C ARG A 104 16.91 26.87 -26.71
N PRO A 105 17.07 26.11 -25.62
CA PRO A 105 18.40 25.77 -25.14
C PRO A 105 19.21 25.02 -26.21
N GLY A 106 20.43 25.47 -26.47
CA GLY A 106 21.34 24.86 -27.45
C GLY A 106 22.15 23.69 -26.88
N LEU A 107 23.00 23.07 -27.71
CA LEU A 107 23.83 21.92 -27.33
C LEU A 107 24.69 22.19 -26.08
N TYR A 108 25.27 23.39 -25.96
CA TYR A 108 26.04 23.80 -24.78
C TYR A 108 25.21 23.79 -23.49
N HIS A 109 23.91 24.11 -23.58
CA HIS A 109 23.04 24.05 -22.42
C HIS A 109 22.88 22.60 -21.91
N TYR A 110 22.59 21.68 -22.82
CA TYR A 110 22.36 20.27 -22.47
C TYR A 110 23.64 19.52 -22.10
N CYS A 111 24.74 19.76 -22.82
CA CYS A 111 25.99 19.03 -22.60
C CYS A 111 26.81 19.55 -21.43
N PHE A 112 26.70 20.85 -21.08
CA PHE A 112 27.61 21.46 -20.11
C PHE A 112 26.88 22.28 -19.04
N MET A 113 26.11 23.30 -19.42
CA MET A 113 25.53 24.22 -18.43
C MET A 113 24.55 23.54 -17.48
N ALA A 114 23.61 22.74 -17.97
CA ALA A 114 22.61 22.11 -17.11
C ALA A 114 23.26 21.08 -16.16
N PRO A 115 24.07 20.10 -16.62
CA PRO A 115 24.78 19.18 -15.73
C PRO A 115 25.67 19.91 -14.71
N TYR A 116 26.40 20.93 -15.14
CA TYR A 116 27.26 21.73 -14.25
C TYR A 116 26.47 22.52 -13.20
N THR A 117 25.33 23.09 -13.59
CA THR A 117 24.44 23.82 -12.67
C THR A 117 23.82 22.87 -11.64
N HIS A 118 23.37 21.68 -12.07
CA HIS A 118 22.88 20.66 -11.13
C HIS A 118 23.96 20.18 -10.17
N PHE A 119 25.18 19.93 -10.67
CA PHE A 119 26.31 19.53 -9.84
C PHE A 119 26.66 20.59 -8.78
N THR A 120 26.80 21.85 -9.19
CA THR A 120 27.15 22.95 -8.27
C THR A 120 26.03 23.25 -7.27
N GLN A 121 24.76 23.16 -7.68
CA GLN A 121 23.62 23.25 -6.75
C GLN A 121 23.63 22.11 -5.73
N ALA A 122 23.89 20.87 -6.16
CA ALA A 122 23.98 19.73 -5.25
C ALA A 122 25.13 19.88 -4.24
N LEU A 123 26.28 20.41 -4.67
CA LEU A 123 27.39 20.72 -3.75
C LEU A 123 27.02 21.81 -2.73
N ALA A 124 26.32 22.85 -3.15
CA ALA A 124 25.85 23.90 -2.25
C ALA A 124 24.81 23.36 -1.24
N ASP A 125 23.83 22.57 -1.71
CA ASP A 125 22.81 21.94 -0.87
C ASP A 125 23.45 20.96 0.14
N ALA A 126 24.49 20.20 -0.27
CA ALA A 126 25.22 19.31 0.63
C ALA A 126 25.97 20.05 1.74
N SER A 127 26.48 21.26 1.45
CA SER A 127 27.14 22.09 2.47
C SER A 127 26.16 22.65 3.51
N LEU A 128 24.91 22.94 3.12
CA LEU A 128 23.85 23.44 4.00
C LEU A 128 23.24 22.34 4.89
N ARG A 129 23.15 21.10 4.41
CA ARG A 129 22.67 19.95 5.21
C ARG A 129 23.57 19.59 6.40
N ASN A 130 24.82 20.06 6.41
CA ASN A 130 25.70 19.94 7.57
C ASN A 130 25.35 20.95 8.70
N MET A 131 24.48 21.95 8.45
CA MET A 131 24.05 22.95 9.45
C MET A 131 22.56 22.92 9.79
N VAL A 132 21.71 22.25 8.99
CA VAL A 132 20.28 22.13 9.24
C VAL A 132 19.89 20.66 9.16
N GLN A 133 19.39 20.11 10.28
CA GLN A 133 18.79 18.78 10.36
C GLN A 133 17.85 18.56 9.16
N ALA A 134 18.07 17.44 8.48
CA ALA A 134 17.43 16.99 7.26
C ALA A 134 15.93 17.34 7.17
N GLU A 135 15.56 18.29 6.30
CA GLU A 135 14.24 18.26 5.68
C GLU A 135 14.21 17.06 4.72
N GLN A 136 13.14 16.26 4.82
CA GLN A 136 12.90 15.06 4.03
C GLN A 136 12.98 15.35 2.53
N GLU A 137 13.99 14.78 1.88
CA GLU A 137 14.06 14.77 0.42
C GLU A 137 13.14 13.65 -0.10
N HIS A 138 12.10 14.05 -0.84
CA HIS A 138 11.12 13.17 -1.47
C HIS A 138 11.74 12.52 -2.71
N ASP A 139 12.23 11.29 -2.58
CA ASP A 139 12.49 10.43 -3.74
C ASP A 139 11.18 9.84 -4.26
N ALA A 140 10.69 10.44 -5.34
CA ALA A 140 9.47 10.04 -6.04
C ALA A 140 9.73 8.85 -6.97
N SER A 141 9.99 7.66 -6.42
CA SER A 141 9.70 6.39 -7.11
C SER A 141 9.98 5.17 -6.23
N GLY A 142 8.93 4.56 -5.70
CA GLY A 142 9.03 3.28 -5.02
C GLY A 142 7.92 3.02 -4.02
N TRP A 143 7.85 1.80 -3.52
CA TRP A 143 6.95 1.34 -2.46
C TRP A 143 6.98 2.24 -1.19
N PHE A 144 8.05 3.02 -1.00
CA PHE A 144 8.17 4.06 0.03
C PHE A 144 7.10 5.17 -0.11
N ASP A 145 6.66 5.50 -1.33
CA ASP A 145 5.53 6.43 -1.56
C ASP A 145 4.21 5.80 -1.13
N VAL A 146 4.03 4.48 -1.27
CA VAL A 146 2.85 3.78 -0.73
C VAL A 146 2.86 3.84 0.80
N LEU A 147 4.00 3.57 1.44
CA LEU A 147 4.13 3.71 2.90
C LEU A 147 3.97 5.16 3.39
N GLN A 148 4.50 6.14 2.67
CA GLN A 148 4.35 7.54 3.01
C GLN A 148 2.92 8.02 2.76
N LYS A 149 2.26 7.61 1.66
CA LYS A 149 0.84 7.85 1.43
C LYS A 149 -0.03 7.19 2.49
N VAL A 150 0.34 6.00 2.96
CA VAL A 150 -0.30 5.35 4.10
C VAL A 150 -0.08 6.14 5.39
N SER A 151 1.13 6.67 5.62
CA SER A 151 1.44 7.54 6.76
C SER A 151 0.62 8.83 6.73
N THR A 152 0.53 9.47 5.57
CA THR A 152 -0.28 10.68 5.40
C THR A 152 -1.76 10.37 5.50
N GLN A 153 -2.24 9.22 4.99
CA GLN A 153 -3.62 8.74 5.16
C GLN A 153 -3.97 8.40 6.61
N LEU A 154 -3.04 7.82 7.38
CA LEU A 154 -3.22 7.57 8.81
C LEU A 154 -3.34 8.90 9.59
N LYS A 155 -2.56 9.92 9.18
CA LYS A 155 -2.61 11.27 9.76
C LYS A 155 -3.85 12.07 9.31
N THR A 156 -4.24 11.99 8.03
CA THR A 156 -5.39 12.74 7.48
C THR A 156 -6.73 12.10 7.81
N SER A 157 -6.82 10.77 8.00
CA SER A 157 -8.04 10.11 8.49
C SER A 157 -8.46 10.60 9.88
N ILE A 158 -7.52 11.13 10.66
CA ILE A 158 -7.80 11.73 11.98
C ILE A 158 -8.39 13.14 11.82
N THR A 159 -8.04 13.90 10.76
CA THR A 159 -8.50 15.28 10.54
C THR A 159 -9.70 15.39 9.57
N SER A 160 -9.86 14.50 8.60
CA SER A 160 -10.98 14.51 7.64
C SER A 160 -12.27 13.89 8.21
N ALA A 161 -12.15 13.05 9.26
CA ALA A 161 -13.28 12.46 9.97
C ALA A 161 -14.25 13.48 10.59
N ALA A 162 -13.87 14.76 10.65
CA ALA A 162 -14.69 15.87 11.14
C ALA A 162 -15.60 16.51 10.08
N LYS A 163 -15.39 16.27 8.76
CA LYS A 163 -16.07 17.05 7.71
C LYS A 163 -17.42 16.46 7.24
N HIS A 164 -17.70 15.18 7.49
CA HIS A 164 -18.93 14.53 6.99
C HIS A 164 -19.57 13.59 8.03
N ARG A 165 -20.27 14.17 9.02
CA ARG A 165 -20.97 13.41 10.10
C ARG A 165 -22.20 12.64 9.61
N ALA A 166 -22.85 13.06 8.53
CA ALA A 166 -24.05 12.41 7.98
C ALA A 166 -23.72 11.14 7.16
N ASP A 167 -22.54 11.09 6.54
CA ASP A 167 -22.12 9.98 5.67
C ASP A 167 -21.63 8.75 6.45
N LYS A 168 -21.26 8.89 7.74
CA LYS A 168 -20.78 7.76 8.57
C LYS A 168 -21.79 6.63 8.73
N ASN A 169 -23.08 6.94 8.88
CA ASN A 169 -24.12 5.91 9.03
C ASN A 169 -24.35 5.14 7.72
N ALA A 170 -24.27 5.82 6.57
CA ALA A 170 -24.32 5.18 5.27
C ALA A 170 -23.08 4.31 5.03
N ILE A 171 -21.89 4.77 5.40
CA ILE A 171 -20.66 3.97 5.25
C ILE A 171 -20.73 2.67 6.06
N HIS A 172 -21.27 2.72 7.29
CA HIS A 172 -21.48 1.53 8.13
C HIS A 172 -22.51 0.54 7.58
N SER A 173 -23.51 0.97 6.80
CA SER A 173 -24.40 0.01 6.10
C SER A 173 -23.69 -0.63 4.92
N HIS A 174 -22.88 0.13 4.17
CA HIS A 174 -22.17 -0.39 3.00
C HIS A 174 -21.04 -1.36 3.37
N ILE A 175 -20.32 -1.19 4.48
CA ILE A 175 -19.18 -2.07 4.82
C ILE A 175 -19.57 -3.55 4.95
N ARG A 176 -20.80 -3.84 5.42
CA ARG A 176 -21.30 -5.22 5.53
C ARG A 176 -21.48 -5.90 4.17
N LEU A 177 -21.70 -5.13 3.10
CA LEU A 177 -21.85 -5.67 1.75
C LEU A 177 -20.54 -6.27 1.22
N PHE A 178 -19.39 -5.85 1.76
CA PHE A 178 -18.07 -6.33 1.35
C PHE A 178 -17.70 -7.67 1.99
N GLU A 179 -18.30 -8.00 3.14
CA GLU A 179 -17.96 -9.18 3.94
C GLU A 179 -17.91 -10.48 3.12
N PRO A 180 -18.88 -10.82 2.25
CA PRO A 180 -18.83 -12.06 1.47
C PRO A 180 -17.63 -12.14 0.52
N LEU A 181 -17.21 -11.00 -0.06
CA LEU A 181 -16.07 -10.93 -0.97
C LEU A 181 -14.75 -10.96 -0.21
N VAL A 182 -14.66 -10.28 0.94
CA VAL A 182 -13.48 -10.31 1.81
C VAL A 182 -13.25 -11.73 2.35
N ILE A 183 -14.28 -12.40 2.87
CA ILE A 183 -14.18 -13.79 3.33
C ILE A 183 -13.76 -14.72 2.19
N LYS A 184 -14.31 -14.52 0.98
CA LYS A 184 -13.92 -15.30 -0.20
C LYS A 184 -12.45 -15.08 -0.57
N ALA A 185 -11.96 -13.85 -0.48
CA ALA A 185 -10.56 -13.51 -0.71
C ALA A 185 -9.62 -14.17 0.32
N LEU A 186 -9.99 -14.13 1.60
CA LEU A 186 -9.26 -14.82 2.68
C LEU A 186 -9.17 -16.33 2.44
N LYS A 187 -10.29 -16.98 2.09
CA LYS A 187 -10.32 -18.41 1.76
C LYS A 187 -9.51 -18.75 0.51
N GLN A 188 -9.52 -17.86 -0.49
CA GLN A 188 -8.75 -18.07 -1.71
C GLN A 188 -7.23 -17.92 -1.45
N TYR A 189 -6.82 -17.03 -0.55
CA TYR A 189 -5.41 -16.86 -0.15
C TYR A 189 -4.80 -18.17 0.35
N THR A 190 -5.55 -18.93 1.17
CA THR A 190 -5.05 -20.16 1.81
C THR A 190 -5.02 -21.37 0.89
N THR A 191 -5.62 -21.27 -0.30
CA THR A 191 -5.75 -22.39 -1.26
C THR A 191 -5.07 -22.11 -2.60
N THR A 192 -4.72 -20.85 -2.90
CA THR A 192 -4.05 -20.46 -4.14
C THR A 192 -2.54 -20.59 -4.07
N THR A 193 -1.92 -20.80 -5.23
CA THR A 193 -0.47 -20.67 -5.45
C THR A 193 -0.09 -19.40 -6.23
N SER A 194 -1.07 -18.55 -6.59
CA SER A 194 -0.80 -17.27 -7.25
C SER A 194 -0.33 -16.25 -6.23
N VAL A 195 0.96 -15.91 -6.30
CA VAL A 195 1.57 -14.89 -5.44
C VAL A 195 0.98 -13.51 -5.68
N GLN A 196 0.61 -13.20 -6.93
CA GLN A 196 -0.04 -11.93 -7.28
C GLN A 196 -1.38 -11.77 -6.57
N LEU A 197 -2.19 -12.83 -6.51
CA LEU A 197 -3.44 -12.81 -5.76
C LEU A 197 -3.19 -12.68 -4.26
N GLN A 198 -2.25 -13.45 -3.70
CA GLN A 198 -1.95 -13.38 -2.28
C GLN A 198 -1.51 -11.98 -1.85
N ARG A 199 -0.62 -11.33 -2.62
CA ARG A 199 -0.23 -9.92 -2.42
C ARG A 199 -1.44 -9.00 -2.39
N GLN A 200 -2.32 -9.14 -3.38
CA GLN A 200 -3.50 -8.30 -3.50
C GLN A 200 -4.48 -8.47 -2.32
N VAL A 201 -4.59 -9.67 -1.76
CA VAL A 201 -5.39 -9.91 -0.55
C VAL A 201 -4.74 -9.28 0.68
N LEU A 202 -3.41 -9.37 0.84
CA LEU A 202 -2.71 -8.69 1.94
C LEU A 202 -2.89 -7.17 1.86
N ASP A 203 -2.83 -6.59 0.67
CA ASP A 203 -3.09 -5.16 0.47
C ASP A 203 -4.53 -4.79 0.85
N LEU A 204 -5.50 -5.67 0.60
CA LEU A 204 -6.91 -5.43 0.95
C LEU A 204 -7.07 -5.43 2.47
N LEU A 205 -6.43 -6.37 3.16
CA LEU A 205 -6.48 -6.45 4.62
C LEU A 205 -5.74 -5.27 5.27
N ALA A 206 -4.58 -4.90 4.74
CA ALA A 206 -3.86 -3.71 5.17
C ALA A 206 -4.74 -2.45 5.07
N GLN A 207 -5.44 -2.26 3.94
CA GLN A 207 -6.39 -1.17 3.77
C GLN A 207 -7.54 -1.25 4.79
N LEU A 208 -8.14 -2.42 5.00
CA LEU A 208 -9.24 -2.58 5.97
C LEU A 208 -8.80 -2.24 7.40
N VAL A 209 -7.60 -2.67 7.82
CA VAL A 209 -7.02 -2.33 9.12
C VAL A 209 -6.81 -0.82 9.24
N GLN A 210 -6.27 -0.17 8.20
CA GLN A 210 -6.09 1.29 8.18
C GLN A 210 -7.42 2.06 8.26
N LEU A 211 -8.46 1.55 7.60
CA LEU A 211 -9.83 2.06 7.68
C LEU A 211 -10.51 1.77 9.03
N ARG A 212 -9.77 1.22 10.00
CA ARG A 212 -10.25 0.87 11.36
C ARG A 212 -11.38 -0.17 11.35
N VAL A 213 -11.41 -1.03 10.34
CA VAL A 213 -12.25 -2.23 10.37
C VAL A 213 -11.63 -3.21 11.35
N ASN A 214 -12.43 -3.69 12.30
CA ASN A 214 -11.96 -4.60 13.33
C ASN A 214 -11.51 -5.94 12.72
N TYR A 215 -10.21 -6.19 12.69
CA TYR A 215 -9.61 -7.41 12.15
C TYR A 215 -10.17 -8.68 12.81
N CYS A 216 -10.51 -8.62 14.10
CA CYS A 216 -11.04 -9.75 14.85
C CYS A 216 -12.38 -10.28 14.30
N LEU A 217 -13.11 -9.45 13.54
CA LEU A 217 -14.34 -9.87 12.86
C LEU A 217 -14.05 -10.64 11.57
N LEU A 218 -12.89 -10.43 10.97
CA LEU A 218 -12.48 -11.08 9.73
C LEU A 218 -11.77 -12.42 10.00
N ASP A 219 -11.04 -12.50 11.11
CA ASP A 219 -10.23 -13.66 11.49
C ASP A 219 -10.35 -13.97 12.99
N SER A 220 -11.57 -14.24 13.45
CA SER A 220 -11.87 -14.49 14.87
C SER A 220 -11.09 -15.66 15.46
N ASP A 221 -10.90 -16.71 14.65
CA ASP A 221 -10.21 -17.94 15.04
C ASP A 221 -8.69 -17.90 14.74
N GLN A 222 -8.17 -16.75 14.30
CA GLN A 222 -6.77 -16.54 13.94
C GLN A 222 -6.21 -17.55 12.92
N VAL A 223 -7.09 -18.08 12.05
CA VAL A 223 -6.74 -19.05 11.02
C VAL A 223 -5.93 -18.39 9.91
N PHE A 224 -6.31 -17.17 9.51
CA PHE A 224 -5.61 -16.46 8.43
C PHE A 224 -4.22 -16.03 8.86
N ILE A 225 -4.09 -15.35 10.01
CA ILE A 225 -2.78 -14.94 10.52
C ILE A 225 -1.89 -16.17 10.80
N GLY A 226 -2.46 -17.24 11.37
CA GLY A 226 -1.72 -18.49 11.58
C GLY A 226 -1.19 -19.08 10.27
N PHE A 227 -1.99 -19.03 9.19
CA PHE A 227 -1.54 -19.46 7.87
C PHE A 227 -0.41 -18.58 7.31
N VAL A 228 -0.53 -17.24 7.41
CA VAL A 228 0.52 -16.31 6.98
C VAL A 228 1.84 -16.57 7.74
N LEU A 229 1.77 -16.78 9.06
CA LEU A 229 2.96 -17.09 9.86
C LEU A 229 3.61 -18.42 9.46
N LYS A 230 2.80 -19.43 9.13
CA LYS A 230 3.30 -20.72 8.65
C LYS A 230 4.02 -20.61 7.29
N GLN A 231 3.71 -19.60 6.47
CA GLN A 231 4.39 -19.41 5.19
C GLN A 231 5.90 -19.16 5.34
N PHE A 232 6.34 -18.60 6.48
CA PHE A 232 7.75 -18.36 6.76
C PHE A 232 8.58 -19.64 6.75
N GLU A 233 8.04 -20.77 7.25
CA GLU A 233 8.71 -22.07 7.22
C GLU A 233 9.11 -22.47 5.78
N TYR A 234 8.21 -22.22 4.82
CA TYR A 234 8.47 -22.52 3.41
C TYR A 234 9.36 -21.46 2.73
N ILE A 235 9.29 -20.20 3.15
CA ILE A 235 10.12 -19.12 2.60
C ILE A 235 11.59 -19.33 2.98
N GLU A 236 11.84 -19.64 4.26
CA GLU A 236 13.18 -19.83 4.84
C GLU A 236 13.87 -21.06 4.25
N VAL A 237 13.20 -22.21 4.19
CA VAL A 237 13.75 -23.45 3.57
C VAL A 237 13.74 -23.36 2.04
N GLY A 238 12.99 -22.41 1.51
CA GLY A 238 13.01 -22.04 0.11
C GLY A 238 12.11 -22.82 -0.83
N GLN A 239 11.05 -23.39 -0.26
CA GLN A 239 9.97 -24.10 -0.95
C GLN A 239 8.83 -23.19 -1.38
N PHE A 240 8.86 -21.91 -0.99
CA PHE A 240 7.90 -20.91 -1.44
C PHE A 240 8.35 -20.29 -2.77
N ARG A 241 7.54 -20.47 -3.83
CA ARG A 241 7.82 -19.93 -5.17
C ARG A 241 7.53 -18.43 -5.21
N GLU A 242 8.39 -17.65 -5.87
CA GLU A 242 8.24 -16.20 -6.04
C GLU A 242 8.05 -15.45 -4.70
N SER A 243 8.68 -15.95 -3.63
CA SER A 243 8.57 -15.39 -2.27
C SER A 243 9.04 -13.95 -2.18
N GLU A 244 10.00 -13.55 -3.01
CA GLU A 244 10.51 -12.18 -3.12
C GLU A 244 9.40 -11.15 -3.39
N ALA A 245 8.32 -11.55 -4.07
CA ALA A 245 7.23 -10.63 -4.40
C ALA A 245 6.27 -10.39 -3.24
N ILE A 246 6.10 -11.36 -2.32
CA ILE A 246 5.07 -11.30 -1.26
C ILE A 246 5.60 -10.83 0.09
N ILE A 247 6.88 -11.07 0.38
CA ILE A 247 7.54 -10.68 1.64
C ILE A 247 7.22 -9.24 2.07
N PRO A 248 7.41 -8.20 1.23
CA PRO A 248 7.14 -6.83 1.68
C PRO A 248 5.66 -6.63 2.08
N ASN A 249 4.72 -7.25 1.37
CA ASN A 249 3.28 -7.17 1.68
C ASN A 249 2.95 -7.89 3.00
N ILE A 250 3.60 -9.05 3.28
CA ILE A 250 3.43 -9.77 4.55
C ILE A 250 3.91 -8.89 5.70
N PHE A 251 5.15 -8.40 5.64
CA PHE A 251 5.71 -7.58 6.73
C PHE A 251 4.93 -6.31 6.95
N PHE A 252 4.48 -5.64 5.89
CA PHE A 252 3.63 -4.48 6.01
C PHE A 252 2.31 -4.79 6.74
N PHE A 253 1.64 -5.88 6.37
CA PHE A 253 0.42 -6.32 7.04
C PHE A 253 0.66 -6.67 8.52
N LEU A 254 1.74 -7.40 8.83
CA LEU A 254 2.08 -7.76 10.22
C LEU A 254 2.38 -6.53 11.07
N VAL A 255 3.10 -5.55 10.53
CA VAL A 255 3.41 -4.29 11.22
C VAL A 255 2.13 -3.51 11.53
N LEU A 256 1.19 -3.40 10.58
CA LEU A 256 -0.11 -2.78 10.83
C LEU A 256 -0.88 -3.54 11.92
N LEU A 257 -0.88 -4.87 11.86
CA LEU A 257 -1.56 -5.72 12.83
C LEU A 257 -0.95 -5.63 14.24
N SER A 258 0.30 -5.16 14.35
CA SER A 258 0.95 -4.96 15.65
C SER A 258 0.31 -3.85 16.49
N TYR A 259 -0.47 -2.97 15.88
CA TYR A 259 -1.26 -1.95 16.58
C TYR A 259 -2.62 -2.49 17.06
N GLU A 260 -3.07 -3.61 16.51
CA GLU A 260 -4.39 -4.17 16.79
C GLU A 260 -4.38 -5.10 18.01
N ARG A 261 -5.52 -5.18 18.69
CA ARG A 261 -5.71 -6.01 19.88
C ARG A 261 -6.94 -6.89 19.77
N TYR A 262 -6.79 -8.17 20.11
CA TYR A 262 -7.87 -9.12 20.30
C TYR A 262 -8.19 -9.25 21.80
N HIS A 263 -9.36 -8.78 22.24
CA HIS A 263 -9.77 -8.83 23.67
C HIS A 263 -8.67 -8.36 24.63
N SER A 264 -8.04 -7.22 24.33
CA SER A 264 -6.92 -6.58 25.06
C SER A 264 -5.54 -7.22 24.90
N LYS A 265 -5.40 -8.37 24.22
CA LYS A 265 -4.10 -8.97 23.88
C LYS A 265 -3.65 -8.50 22.50
N GLN A 266 -2.37 -8.20 22.34
CA GLN A 266 -1.79 -7.89 21.03
C GLN A 266 -1.89 -9.12 20.12
N ILE A 267 -2.28 -8.93 18.86
CA ILE A 267 -2.40 -10.03 17.90
C ILE A 267 -1.01 -10.55 17.51
N ILE A 268 -0.10 -9.64 17.18
CA ILE A 268 1.32 -9.94 16.94
C ILE A 268 2.18 -8.77 17.42
N GLY A 269 3.25 -9.04 18.16
CA GLY A 269 4.16 -8.01 18.65
C GLY A 269 5.27 -7.66 17.65
N ILE A 270 5.74 -6.40 17.67
CA ILE A 270 6.95 -6.00 16.94
C ILE A 270 8.15 -6.91 17.23
N PRO A 271 8.43 -7.34 18.48
CA PRO A 271 9.54 -8.27 18.74
C PRO A 271 9.43 -9.57 17.95
N LYS A 272 8.20 -10.09 17.77
CA LYS A 272 7.98 -11.29 16.96
C LYS A 272 8.18 -11.03 15.47
N ILE A 273 7.81 -9.85 14.99
CA ILE A 273 8.01 -9.44 13.59
C ILE A 273 9.50 -9.31 13.27
N ILE A 274 10.28 -8.69 14.17
CA ILE A 274 11.75 -8.62 14.05
C ILE A 274 12.34 -10.02 14.01
N GLN A 275 11.92 -10.91 14.92
CA GLN A 275 12.38 -12.31 14.92
C GLN A 275 12.11 -13.04 13.59
N LEU A 276 10.96 -12.81 12.96
CA LEU A 276 10.65 -13.39 11.64
C LEU A 276 11.56 -12.82 10.54
N CYS A 277 11.88 -11.52 10.62
CA CYS A 277 12.82 -10.90 9.70
C CYS A 277 14.23 -11.47 9.87
N ASP A 278 14.67 -11.69 11.11
CA ASP A 278 15.95 -12.32 11.42
C ASP A 278 16.02 -13.76 10.91
N GLY A 279 14.92 -14.53 11.02
CA GLY A 279 14.79 -15.86 10.44
C GLY A 279 15.02 -15.85 8.93
N ILE A 280 14.37 -14.94 8.22
CA ILE A 280 14.59 -14.74 6.78
C ILE A 280 16.03 -14.32 6.48
N MET A 281 16.61 -13.41 7.26
CA MET A 281 17.98 -12.95 7.05
C MET A 281 19.02 -14.06 7.27
N ALA A 282 18.78 -14.93 8.26
CA ALA A 282 19.62 -16.08 8.58
C ALA A 282 19.41 -17.29 7.65
N SER A 283 18.32 -17.33 6.87
CA SER A 283 17.93 -18.46 6.02
C SER A 283 18.84 -18.72 4.80
N GLY A 284 19.88 -17.91 4.58
CA GLY A 284 20.78 -18.03 3.42
C GLY A 284 20.19 -17.55 2.10
N ARG A 285 18.98 -16.97 2.11
CA ARG A 285 18.38 -16.29 0.94
C ARG A 285 19.10 -14.98 0.63
N LYS A 286 18.97 -14.49 -0.61
CA LYS A 286 19.59 -13.21 -1.02
C LYS A 286 18.96 -12.04 -0.25
N ALA A 287 19.79 -11.27 0.45
CA ALA A 287 19.33 -10.13 1.24
C ALA A 287 18.52 -9.11 0.42
N VAL A 288 18.97 -8.79 -0.81
CA VAL A 288 18.30 -7.81 -1.70
C VAL A 288 16.86 -8.18 -2.03
N THR A 289 16.54 -9.47 -2.11
CA THR A 289 15.19 -9.93 -2.51
C THR A 289 14.31 -10.34 -1.34
N HIS A 290 14.89 -10.60 -0.16
CA HIS A 290 14.14 -11.12 1.00
C HIS A 290 14.31 -10.22 2.23
N ALA A 291 15.52 -10.14 2.81
CA ALA A 291 15.75 -9.42 4.06
C ALA A 291 15.53 -7.90 3.94
N ILE A 292 16.06 -7.26 2.88
CA ILE A 292 15.93 -5.81 2.69
C ILE A 292 14.45 -5.41 2.50
N PRO A 293 13.65 -6.07 1.63
CA PRO A 293 12.22 -5.80 1.53
C PRO A 293 11.41 -6.12 2.80
N ALA A 294 11.87 -7.06 3.63
CA ALA A 294 11.24 -7.38 4.92
C ALA A 294 11.48 -6.30 5.99
N LEU A 295 12.70 -5.76 6.06
CA LEU A 295 13.08 -4.69 7.00
C LEU A 295 12.42 -3.37 6.70
N GLN A 296 12.19 -3.12 5.41
CA GLN A 296 11.65 -1.90 4.86
C GLN A 296 10.38 -1.38 5.61
N PRO A 297 9.29 -2.16 5.77
CA PRO A 297 8.13 -1.75 6.56
C PRO A 297 8.43 -1.54 8.05
N ILE A 298 9.30 -2.36 8.63
CA ILE A 298 9.67 -2.30 10.06
C ILE A 298 10.40 -0.98 10.36
N VAL A 299 11.40 -0.65 9.56
CA VAL A 299 12.21 0.57 9.70
C VAL A 299 11.33 1.81 9.57
N HIS A 300 10.46 1.85 8.54
CA HIS A 300 9.57 2.98 8.37
C HIS A 300 8.62 3.15 9.58
N ASP A 301 8.06 2.06 10.09
CA ASP A 301 7.16 2.13 11.26
C ASP A 301 7.88 2.58 12.54
N LEU A 302 8.99 1.91 12.88
CA LEU A 302 9.73 2.16 14.12
C LEU A 302 10.34 3.57 14.18
N PHE A 303 10.95 4.01 13.07
CA PHE A 303 11.73 5.24 13.05
C PHE A 303 10.91 6.46 12.59
N VAL A 304 9.91 6.29 11.72
CA VAL A 304 9.11 7.42 11.20
C VAL A 304 7.77 7.54 11.93
N LEU A 305 7.00 6.46 12.04
CA LEU A 305 5.65 6.53 12.62
C LEU A 305 5.71 6.60 14.15
N ARG A 306 6.28 5.59 14.80
CA ARG A 306 6.42 5.54 16.27
C ARG A 306 7.39 6.59 16.79
N GLY A 307 8.46 6.87 16.05
CA GLY A 307 9.45 7.89 16.42
C GLY A 307 8.86 9.30 16.59
N THR A 308 7.76 9.62 15.90
CA THR A 308 7.08 10.93 16.04
C THR A 308 6.08 10.99 17.20
N ASN A 309 5.61 9.85 17.69
CA ASN A 309 4.64 9.76 18.79
C ASN A 309 5.34 9.59 20.14
N LYS A 310 5.60 10.70 20.83
CA LYS A 310 6.23 10.72 22.17
C LYS A 310 5.49 9.92 23.25
N ALA A 311 4.21 9.59 23.03
CA ALA A 311 3.41 8.80 23.97
C ALA A 311 3.78 7.30 23.98
N ASP A 312 4.33 6.78 22.88
CA ASP A 312 4.78 5.39 22.74
C ASP A 312 6.31 5.24 22.89
N ALA A 313 7.02 6.32 23.24
CA ALA A 313 8.46 6.35 23.50
C ALA A 313 8.83 5.71 24.85
N GLY A 314 8.39 4.46 25.05
CA GLY A 314 8.81 3.64 26.18
C GLY A 314 10.20 3.04 25.96
N LYS A 315 10.84 2.59 27.05
CA LYS A 315 12.15 1.88 26.99
C LYS A 315 12.14 0.70 26.00
N GLU A 316 11.01 0.02 25.87
CA GLU A 316 10.83 -1.10 24.95
C GLU A 316 10.99 -0.68 23.48
N LEU A 317 10.53 0.51 23.10
CA LEU A 317 10.67 1.01 21.73
C LEU A 317 12.13 1.31 21.39
N GLU A 318 12.89 1.84 22.35
CA GLU A 318 14.34 2.08 22.14
C GLU A 318 15.09 0.76 22.00
N THR A 319 14.79 -0.25 22.82
CA THR A 319 15.36 -1.60 22.65
C THR A 319 14.97 -2.26 21.32
N GLN A 320 13.80 -1.95 20.75
CA GLN A 320 13.40 -2.44 19.42
C GLN A 320 14.12 -1.72 18.27
N LYS A 321 14.67 -0.52 18.52
CA LYS A 321 15.44 0.24 17.53
C LYS A 321 16.92 -0.13 17.54
N GLU A 322 17.46 -0.50 18.71
CA GLU A 322 18.82 -1.05 18.89
C GLU A 322 18.97 -2.39 18.16
#